data_AF-A0A7X9DYB9-F1
#
_entry.id   AF-A0A7X9DYB9-F1
#
_cell.length_a   1.000
_cell.length_b   1.000
_cell.length_c   1.000
_cell.angle_alpha   90.00
_cell.angle_beta   90.00
_cell.angle_gamma   90.00
#
_symmetry.space_group_name_H-M   'P 1'
#
loop_
_entity.id
_entity.type
_entity.pdbx_description
1 polymer ?
#
loop_
_entity_poly.entity_id
_entity_poly.type
_entity_poly.pdbx_seq_one_letter_code
_entity_poly.pdbx_strand_id
1 'polypeptide(L)'
;MRTFGLSMMVVFFALSLFGCGGDGNDNPPVTCTEAKSLCARLTVPQTFSGTPTNLMALFFTTPTPAGMPAAILAQVPTPDIGPQKPLDLKAENITAANGTYYFYVALYMPGGGTTSPVVGVDYAGRVTDPIQWDGSAVNLGEVPLALYQNP
;
A
#
# COMPACT_ATOMS: atom_id res chain seq x y z
N MET A 1 -4.75 -34.82 -67.17
CA MET A 1 -5.18 -33.54 -66.58
C MET A 1 -6.28 -33.88 -65.58
N ARG A 2 -5.96 -33.84 -64.27
CA ARG A 2 -6.31 -32.76 -63.34
C ARG A 2 -7.84 -32.65 -63.13
N THR A 3 -8.46 -32.69 -61.96
CA THR A 3 -8.12 -32.94 -60.53
C THR A 3 -9.43 -32.61 -59.77
N PHE A 4 -9.80 -33.39 -58.74
CA PHE A 4 -10.49 -33.05 -57.46
C PHE A 4 -11.74 -32.11 -57.47
N GLY A 5 -12.79 -32.30 -56.68
CA GLY A 5 -12.93 -33.02 -55.42
C GLY A 5 -13.88 -32.22 -54.50
N LEU A 6 -14.64 -32.95 -53.68
CA LEU A 6 -15.39 -32.52 -52.49
C LEU A 6 -14.80 -31.30 -51.75
N SER A 7 -15.65 -30.43 -51.21
CA SER A 7 -15.80 -30.37 -49.75
C SER A 7 -16.94 -29.47 -49.29
N MET A 8 -17.80 -30.09 -48.49
CA MET A 8 -18.80 -29.52 -47.60
C MET A 8 -18.08 -28.67 -46.54
N MET A 9 -18.36 -27.37 -46.53
CA MET A 9 -17.73 -26.43 -45.61
C MET A 9 -18.35 -26.56 -44.21
N VAL A 10 -17.58 -27.20 -43.32
CA VAL A 10 -17.74 -27.19 -41.87
C VAL A 10 -17.53 -25.76 -41.38
N VAL A 11 -18.53 -25.16 -40.74
CA VAL A 11 -18.31 -23.95 -39.92
C VAL A 11 -18.10 -24.39 -38.48
N PHE A 12 -16.89 -24.08 -38.01
CA PHE A 12 -16.35 -24.43 -36.71
C PHE A 12 -17.12 -23.76 -35.57
N PHE A 13 -17.31 -24.55 -34.52
CA PHE A 13 -17.63 -24.15 -33.16
C PHE A 13 -16.49 -23.28 -32.61
N ALA A 14 -16.79 -22.09 -32.11
CA ALA A 14 -15.91 -21.37 -31.17
C ALA A 14 -16.78 -20.82 -30.05
N LEU A 15 -16.91 -21.64 -29.02
CA LEU A 15 -17.38 -21.27 -27.70
C LEU A 15 -16.32 -20.35 -27.09
N SER A 16 -16.58 -19.05 -27.00
CA SER A 16 -15.73 -18.13 -26.24
C SER A 16 -16.08 -18.23 -24.77
N LEU A 17 -15.55 -19.25 -24.10
CA LEU A 17 -15.33 -19.27 -22.66
C LEU A 17 -14.04 -18.49 -22.36
N PHE A 18 -14.18 -17.25 -21.92
CA PHE A 18 -13.32 -16.64 -20.90
C PHE A 18 -14.32 -16.23 -19.81
N GLY A 19 -14.41 -16.88 -18.64
CA GLY A 19 -13.32 -17.15 -17.70
C GLY A 19 -12.89 -15.82 -17.07
N CYS A 20 -12.90 -15.58 -15.77
CA CYS A 20 -13.18 -16.36 -14.57
C CYS A 20 -13.61 -15.35 -13.48
N GLY A 21 -14.05 -15.86 -12.32
CA GLY A 21 -14.57 -15.05 -11.22
C GLY A 21 -13.64 -13.91 -10.80
N GLY A 22 -14.26 -12.78 -10.44
CA GLY A 22 -13.56 -11.63 -9.87
C GLY A 22 -13.01 -12.00 -8.51
N ASP A 23 -11.76 -12.47 -8.49
CA ASP A 23 -10.93 -12.46 -7.30
C ASP A 23 -10.77 -11.00 -6.89
N GLY A 24 -11.40 -10.63 -5.78
CA GLY A 24 -11.49 -9.25 -5.31
C GLY A 24 -10.11 -8.61 -5.16
N ASN A 25 -9.80 -7.63 -6.02
CA ASN A 25 -8.84 -6.54 -5.80
C ASN A 25 -8.84 -5.49 -6.93
N ASP A 26 -9.92 -5.34 -7.71
CA ASP A 26 -10.01 -4.39 -8.84
C ASP A 26 -10.17 -2.92 -8.42
N ASN A 27 -9.98 -2.55 -7.15
CA ASN A 27 -10.03 -1.14 -6.78
C ASN A 27 -8.68 -0.47 -7.10
N PRO A 28 -8.61 0.52 -8.01
CA PRO A 28 -7.36 1.20 -8.32
C PRO A 28 -6.76 1.83 -7.05
N PRO A 29 -5.41 1.93 -6.95
CA PRO A 29 -4.74 2.61 -5.84
C PRO A 29 -5.29 4.01 -5.61
N VAL A 30 -5.41 4.40 -4.34
CA VAL A 30 -5.73 5.79 -4.02
C VAL A 30 -4.68 6.73 -4.61
N THR A 31 -5.14 7.80 -5.23
CA THR A 31 -4.27 8.83 -5.80
C THR A 31 -4.65 10.20 -5.26
N CYS A 32 -3.61 11.01 -5.09
CA CYS A 32 -3.64 12.36 -4.59
C CYS A 32 -3.33 13.32 -5.74
N THR A 33 -4.12 14.38 -5.86
CA THR A 33 -3.92 15.44 -6.88
C THR A 33 -3.83 16.82 -6.27
N GLU A 34 -4.31 16.97 -5.03
CA GLU A 34 -4.33 18.21 -4.28
C GLU A 34 -2.95 18.53 -3.71
N ALA A 35 -2.55 19.80 -3.70
CA ALA A 35 -1.32 20.21 -3.04
C ALA A 35 -1.34 19.83 -1.54
N LYS A 36 -0.15 19.57 -0.99
CA LYS A 36 0.07 19.15 0.40
C LYS A 36 -0.66 17.86 0.77
N SER A 37 -0.74 16.93 -0.17
CA SER A 37 -1.30 15.61 0.06
C SER A 37 -0.34 14.48 -0.30
N LEU A 38 -0.48 13.35 0.38
CA LEU A 38 0.28 12.14 0.15
C LEU A 38 -0.65 10.93 0.19
N CYS A 39 -0.57 10.10 -0.84
CA CYS A 39 -1.36 8.89 -0.98
C CYS A 39 -0.46 7.65 -1.03
N ALA A 40 -0.85 6.60 -0.32
CA ALA A 40 -0.18 5.31 -0.33
C ALA A 40 -1.20 4.18 -0.13
N ARG A 41 -0.96 3.03 -0.75
CA ARG A 41 -1.70 1.80 -0.49
C ARG A 41 -0.89 0.90 0.43
N LEU A 42 -1.39 0.65 1.63
CA LEU A 42 -0.71 -0.15 2.63
C LEU A 42 -1.17 -1.61 2.53
N THR A 43 -0.22 -2.54 2.47
CA THR A 43 -0.49 -3.98 2.43
C THR A 43 0.17 -4.69 3.61
N VAL A 44 -0.41 -5.79 4.05
CA VAL A 44 0.13 -6.66 5.11
C VAL A 44 0.35 -8.07 4.55
N PRO A 45 1.26 -8.87 5.12
CA PRO A 45 1.54 -10.20 4.60
C PRO A 45 0.33 -11.13 4.75
N GLN A 46 0.29 -12.21 3.96
CA GLN A 46 -0.78 -13.21 4.05
C GLN A 46 -0.87 -13.90 5.43
N THR A 47 0.23 -13.88 6.19
CA THR A 47 0.31 -14.41 7.55
C THR A 47 -0.16 -13.41 8.61
N PHE A 48 -0.55 -12.19 8.23
CA PHE A 48 -1.06 -11.19 9.17
C PHE A 48 -2.34 -11.70 9.84
N SER A 49 -2.43 -11.49 11.16
CA SER A 49 -3.59 -11.86 11.96
C SER A 49 -3.77 -10.90 13.13
N GLY A 50 -5.00 -10.83 13.64
CA GLY A 50 -5.38 -9.93 14.73
C GLY A 50 -5.99 -8.61 14.23
N THR A 51 -6.40 -7.79 15.19
CA THR A 51 -7.03 -6.48 14.95
C THR A 51 -6.08 -5.37 15.40
N PRO A 52 -5.59 -4.52 14.48
CA PRO A 52 -4.75 -3.39 14.85
C PRO A 52 -5.44 -2.41 15.79
N THR A 53 -4.67 -1.79 16.66
CA THR A 53 -5.16 -0.78 17.62
C THR A 53 -5.03 0.63 17.05
N ASN A 54 -3.97 0.89 16.28
CA ASN A 54 -3.67 2.20 15.71
C ASN A 54 -2.72 2.08 14.51
N LEU A 55 -2.72 3.07 13.64
CA LEU A 55 -1.70 3.24 12.60
C LEU A 55 -1.18 4.67 12.61
N MET A 56 0.14 4.81 12.47
CA MET A 56 0.81 6.10 12.33
C MET A 56 1.61 6.13 11.04
N ALA A 57 1.35 7.15 10.21
CA ALA A 57 2.18 7.49 9.06
C ALA A 57 3.00 8.74 9.38
N LEU A 58 4.30 8.68 9.11
CA LEU A 58 5.30 9.60 9.63
C LEU A 58 6.29 9.99 8.55
N PHE A 59 6.82 11.21 8.65
CA PHE A 59 8.04 11.61 7.98
C PHE A 59 9.22 11.64 8.95
N PHE A 60 10.34 11.11 8.49
CA PHE A 60 11.64 11.23 9.13
C PHE A 60 12.64 11.92 8.19
N THR A 61 13.66 12.55 8.73
CA THR A 61 14.78 13.12 7.96
C THR A 61 15.91 12.12 7.72
N THR A 62 15.81 10.93 8.31
CA THR A 62 16.78 9.82 8.18
C THR A 62 16.10 8.57 7.61
N PRO A 63 16.82 7.72 6.85
CA PRO A 63 16.25 6.53 6.21
C PRO A 63 15.80 5.47 7.21
N THR A 64 16.47 5.39 8.35
CA THR A 64 16.05 4.58 9.49
C THR A 64 15.34 5.49 10.48
N PRO A 65 14.10 5.17 10.89
CA PRO A 65 13.39 5.92 11.93
C PRO A 65 14.21 5.93 13.22
N ALA A 66 14.64 7.12 13.64
CA ALA A 66 15.37 7.32 14.88
C ALA A 66 14.95 8.66 15.50
N GLY A 67 14.62 8.65 16.79
CA GLY A 67 14.16 9.84 17.49
C GLY A 67 12.75 10.30 17.08
N MET A 68 12.48 11.60 17.24
CA MET A 68 11.17 12.17 16.93
C MET A 68 10.96 12.28 15.41
N PRO A 69 9.74 12.01 14.91
CA PRO A 69 9.42 12.25 13.51
C PRO A 69 9.48 13.75 13.18
N ALA A 70 9.82 14.07 11.94
CA ALA A 70 9.77 15.43 11.44
C ALA A 70 8.32 15.92 11.24
N ALA A 71 7.40 14.99 10.91
CA ALA A 71 5.98 15.26 10.86
C ALA A 71 5.16 13.98 11.09
N ILE A 72 3.99 14.12 11.68
CA ILE A 72 2.95 13.08 11.73
C ILE A 72 1.97 13.39 10.61
N LEU A 73 1.84 12.48 9.65
CA LEU A 73 1.01 12.68 8.45
C LEU A 73 -0.42 12.20 8.68
N ALA A 74 -0.56 11.08 9.37
CA ALA A 74 -1.86 10.50 9.68
C ALA A 74 -1.78 9.66 10.95
N GLN A 75 -2.89 9.65 11.69
CA GLN A 75 -3.19 8.69 12.74
C GLN A 75 -4.56 8.08 12.45
N VAL A 76 -4.60 6.77 12.29
CA VAL A 76 -5.85 6.05 12.00
C VAL A 76 -6.13 5.11 13.18
N PRO A 77 -7.09 5.44 14.05
CA PRO A 77 -7.48 4.54 15.13
C PRO A 77 -8.16 3.32 14.55
N THR A 78 -7.85 2.13 15.09
CA THR A 78 -8.44 0.84 14.69
C THR A 78 -8.56 0.67 13.17
N PRO A 79 -7.43 0.74 12.42
CA PRO A 79 -7.46 0.68 10.96
C PRO A 79 -7.96 -0.69 10.48
N ASP A 80 -8.80 -0.64 9.45
CA ASP A 80 -9.42 -1.83 8.86
C ASP A 80 -8.54 -2.36 7.71
N ILE A 81 -7.44 -3.04 8.08
CA ILE A 81 -6.42 -3.58 7.18
C ILE A 81 -6.23 -5.09 7.40
N GLY A 82 -5.99 -5.85 6.33
CA GLY A 82 -5.76 -7.30 6.39
C GLY A 82 -5.17 -7.90 5.11
N PRO A 83 -4.89 -9.21 5.07
CA PRO A 83 -4.21 -9.91 3.97
C PRO A 83 -4.82 -9.70 2.57
N GLN A 84 -6.13 -9.52 2.51
CA GLN A 84 -6.89 -9.30 1.27
C GLN A 84 -7.64 -7.97 1.31
N LYS A 85 -7.22 -7.09 2.22
CA LYS A 85 -7.89 -5.83 2.52
C LYS A 85 -6.82 -4.75 2.69
N PRO A 86 -6.23 -4.26 1.59
CA PRO A 86 -5.29 -3.17 1.65
C PRO A 86 -5.96 -1.92 2.22
N LEU A 87 -5.18 -1.08 2.88
CA LEU A 87 -5.64 0.21 3.38
C LEU A 87 -5.11 1.33 2.48
N ASP A 88 -6.02 2.05 1.84
CA ASP A 88 -5.71 3.26 1.11
C ASP A 88 -5.55 4.44 2.09
N LEU A 89 -4.31 4.85 2.32
CA LEU A 89 -3.94 5.97 3.16
C LEU A 89 -3.94 7.26 2.33
N LYS A 90 -4.74 8.24 2.75
CA LYS A 90 -4.69 9.62 2.26
C LYS A 90 -4.33 10.55 3.42
N ALA A 91 -3.19 11.23 3.32
CA ALA A 91 -2.81 12.32 4.22
C ALA A 91 -2.97 13.64 3.47
N GLU A 92 -3.64 14.61 4.09
CA GLU A 92 -3.97 15.91 3.49
C GLU A 92 -3.52 17.04 4.42
N ASN A 93 -3.42 18.25 3.88
CA ASN A 93 -3.01 19.44 4.63
C ASN A 93 -1.66 19.28 5.35
N ILE A 94 -0.73 18.53 4.74
CA ILE A 94 0.59 18.28 5.32
C ILE A 94 1.34 19.61 5.48
N THR A 95 1.74 19.91 6.72
CA THR A 95 2.42 21.16 7.11
C THR A 95 3.94 21.05 7.19
N ALA A 96 4.50 19.89 6.84
CA ALA A 96 5.94 19.70 6.77
C ALA A 96 6.58 20.75 5.85
N ALA A 97 7.71 21.31 6.29
CA ALA A 97 8.49 22.24 5.50
C ALA A 97 9.05 21.55 4.25
N ASN A 98 9.43 22.33 3.23
CA ASN A 98 10.04 21.76 2.03
C ASN A 98 11.38 21.10 2.39
N GLY A 99 11.64 19.91 1.87
CA GLY A 99 12.84 19.14 2.18
C GLY A 99 12.78 17.69 1.75
N THR A 100 13.83 16.95 2.11
CA THR A 100 13.94 15.52 1.84
C THR A 100 13.45 14.72 3.05
N TYR A 101 12.50 13.81 2.83
CA TYR A 101 11.92 12.98 3.89
C TYR A 101 11.90 11.50 3.52
N TYR A 102 11.85 10.66 4.55
CA TYR A 102 11.61 9.23 4.43
C TYR A 102 10.24 8.93 5.03
N PHE A 103 9.37 8.33 4.23
CA PHE A 103 8.04 7.92 4.68
C PHE A 103 8.11 6.59 5.42
N TYR A 104 7.51 6.57 6.60
CA TYR A 104 7.44 5.41 7.47
C TYR A 104 6.02 5.22 7.98
N VAL A 105 5.59 3.97 8.09
CA VAL A 105 4.31 3.59 8.68
C VAL A 105 4.56 2.56 9.76
N ALA A 106 3.92 2.77 10.91
CA ALA A 106 3.79 1.77 11.96
C ALA A 106 2.31 1.39 12.12
N LEU A 107 2.03 0.10 12.09
CA LEU A 107 0.75 -0.51 12.39
C LEU A 107 0.87 -1.22 13.74
N TYR A 108 0.20 -0.66 14.74
CA TYR A 108 0.27 -1.12 16.12
C TYR A 108 -0.74 -2.22 16.38
N MET A 109 -0.29 -3.27 17.06
CA MET A 109 -1.07 -4.44 17.42
C MET A 109 -1.35 -4.45 18.93
N PRO A 110 -2.34 -5.23 19.40
CA PRO A 110 -2.53 -5.48 20.83
C PRO A 110 -1.24 -6.04 21.47
N GLY A 111 -0.80 -5.44 22.58
CA GLY A 111 0.47 -5.79 23.24
C GLY A 111 1.71 -5.14 22.62
N GLY A 112 1.54 -4.35 21.55
CA GLY A 112 2.58 -3.57 20.91
C GLY A 112 2.75 -2.17 21.49
N GLY A 113 3.37 -1.30 20.70
CA GLY A 113 3.62 0.08 21.05
C GLY A 113 2.44 1.02 20.81
N THR A 114 2.60 2.27 21.21
CA THR A 114 1.63 3.36 20.96
C THR A 114 2.26 4.54 20.21
N THR A 115 3.58 4.70 20.31
CA THR A 115 4.35 5.76 19.66
C THR A 115 5.61 5.25 18.97
N SER A 116 6.04 4.01 19.28
CA SER A 116 7.17 3.34 18.65
C SER A 116 6.87 1.84 18.61
N PRO A 117 7.10 1.17 17.47
CA PRO A 117 6.72 -0.22 17.30
C PRO A 117 7.60 -1.15 18.16
N VAL A 118 6.99 -2.23 18.65
CA VAL A 118 7.62 -3.29 19.43
C VAL A 118 8.00 -4.45 18.52
N VAL A 119 9.24 -4.90 18.66
CA VAL A 119 9.81 -6.00 17.86
C VAL A 119 9.00 -7.27 18.06
N GLY A 120 8.68 -7.93 16.94
CA GLY A 120 7.93 -9.19 16.92
C GLY A 120 6.43 -9.05 17.24
N VAL A 121 5.93 -7.84 17.45
CA VAL A 121 4.51 -7.58 17.76
C VAL A 121 3.87 -6.67 16.71
N ASP A 122 4.47 -5.50 16.48
CA ASP A 122 3.94 -4.52 15.55
C ASP A 122 4.40 -4.76 14.11
N TYR A 123 3.71 -4.15 13.16
CA TYR A 123 4.09 -4.17 11.75
C TYR A 123 4.59 -2.79 11.33
N ALA A 124 5.54 -2.76 10.40
CA ALA A 124 6.08 -1.52 9.88
C ALA A 124 6.44 -1.63 8.41
N GLY A 125 6.40 -0.50 7.72
CA GLY A 125 6.80 -0.38 6.33
C GLY A 125 7.36 1.01 6.03
N ARG A 126 8.11 1.09 4.92
CA ARG A 126 8.70 2.34 4.44
C ARG A 126 8.90 2.28 2.93
N VAL A 127 9.02 3.45 2.33
CA VAL A 127 9.67 3.58 1.02
C VAL A 127 11.17 3.71 1.25
N THR A 128 11.98 3.09 0.40
CA THR A 128 13.45 3.15 0.50
C THR A 128 14.00 4.44 -0.07
N ASP A 129 13.38 4.95 -1.13
CA ASP A 129 13.80 6.18 -1.78
C ASP A 129 13.25 7.39 -1.03
N PRO A 130 14.08 8.42 -0.82
CA PRO A 130 13.62 9.63 -0.17
C PRO A 130 12.61 10.39 -1.04
N ILE A 131 11.63 10.98 -0.39
CA ILE A 131 10.63 11.88 -0.98
C ILE A 131 11.19 13.29 -0.96
N GLN A 132 11.26 13.93 -2.13
CA GLN A 132 11.48 15.37 -2.22
C GLN A 132 10.13 16.07 -2.01
N TRP A 133 9.90 16.56 -0.81
CA TRP A 133 8.68 17.27 -0.44
C TRP A 133 8.84 18.76 -0.74
N ASP A 134 8.06 19.26 -1.68
CA ASP A 134 7.96 20.68 -2.03
C ASP A 134 6.54 21.25 -1.81
N GLY A 135 5.65 20.44 -1.23
CA GLY A 135 4.24 20.75 -1.05
C GLY A 135 3.34 20.30 -2.21
N SER A 136 3.88 19.66 -3.25
CA SER A 136 3.09 19.02 -4.31
C SER A 136 2.42 17.72 -3.83
N ALA A 137 1.43 17.25 -4.59
CA ALA A 137 0.81 15.95 -4.34
C ALA A 137 1.81 14.81 -4.58
N VAL A 138 1.88 13.84 -3.66
CA VAL A 138 2.77 12.67 -3.77
C VAL A 138 1.95 11.38 -3.78
N ASN A 139 2.27 10.48 -4.70
CA ASN A 139 1.67 9.15 -4.81
C ASN A 139 2.77 8.10 -4.65
N LEU A 140 2.78 7.40 -3.52
CA LEU A 140 3.82 6.40 -3.20
C LEU A 140 3.56 5.02 -3.80
N GLY A 141 2.36 4.78 -4.31
CA GLY A 141 1.95 3.43 -4.73
C GLY A 141 1.78 2.51 -3.52
N GLU A 142 2.20 1.25 -3.67
CA GLU A 142 2.09 0.24 -2.62
C GLU A 142 3.25 0.32 -1.61
N VAL A 143 2.92 0.27 -0.32
CA VAL A 143 3.88 0.21 0.79
C VAL A 143 3.60 -1.07 1.60
N PRO A 144 4.39 -2.13 1.40
CA PRO A 144 4.23 -3.36 2.15
C PRO A 144 4.70 -3.17 3.59
N LEU A 145 3.85 -3.59 4.52
CA LEU A 145 4.18 -3.69 5.94
C LEU A 145 4.69 -5.11 6.22
N ALA A 146 5.68 -5.23 7.10
CA ALA A 146 6.19 -6.50 7.58
C ALA A 146 6.28 -6.48 9.11
N LEU A 147 6.33 -7.66 9.73
CA LEU A 147 6.53 -7.77 11.17
C LEU A 147 7.82 -7.03 11.56
N TYR A 148 7.73 -6.11 12.51
CA TYR A 148 8.84 -5.24 12.88
C TYR A 148 9.94 -6.06 13.57
N GLN A 149 11.17 -5.97 13.06
CA GLN A 149 12.32 -6.77 13.55
C GLN A 149 13.44 -5.94 14.21
N ASN A 150 13.19 -4.65 14.46
CA ASN A 150 14.23 -3.63 14.70
C ASN A 150 15.07 -3.37 13.43
N PRO A 151 15.34 -2.11 13.06
CA PRO A 151 16.16 -1.78 11.90
C PRO A 151 17.65 -2.10 12.10
#